data_AF-A0A368CBG3-F1
#
_entry.id   AF-A0A368CBG3-F1
#
_cell.length_a   1.000
_cell.length_b   1.000
_cell.length_c   1.000
_cell.angle_alpha   90.00
_cell.angle_beta   90.00
_cell.angle_gamma   90.00
#
_symmetry.space_group_name_H-M   'P 1'
#
loop_
_entity.id
_entity.type
_entity.pdbx_description
1 polymer ?
#
loop_
_entity_poly.entity_id
_entity_poly.type
_entity_poly.pdbx_seq_one_letter_code
_entity_poly.pdbx_strand_id
1 'polypeptide(L)'
;MMANPMLMTGTGLLLALALSACATTAPKDTAPSYAYRAQGWGATSCQQLTDDLNNTALSRKQSAANTHLYQSWLSGFISGVNYAWDDTYDVSGNSEVESVLAWLNNYCAEQPEQTIPLALHVLMQEWQRQGNSR
;
A
#
# COMPACT_ATOMS: atom_id res chain seq x y z
N MET A 1 -63.29 46.68 26.00
CA MET A 1 -63.34 45.31 25.45
C MET A 1 -61.93 44.76 25.52
N MET A 2 -61.59 44.15 26.67
CA MET A 2 -61.50 42.70 26.89
C MET A 2 -60.13 42.15 26.48
N ALA A 3 -59.23 42.09 27.47
CA ALA A 3 -58.14 41.13 27.51
C ALA A 3 -58.69 39.75 27.91
N ASN A 4 -58.26 38.67 27.26
CA ASN A 4 -58.35 37.29 27.75
C ASN A 4 -57.46 36.34 26.89
N PRO A 5 -57.16 35.10 27.32
CA PRO A 5 -55.95 34.80 28.08
C PRO A 5 -55.15 33.59 27.51
N MET A 6 -54.05 33.29 28.20
CA MET A 6 -53.31 32.03 28.28
C MET A 6 -53.90 30.77 27.61
N LEU A 7 -53.03 30.00 26.95
CA LEU A 7 -52.82 28.60 27.36
C LEU A 7 -51.47 28.06 26.83
N MET A 8 -50.69 27.63 27.80
CA MET A 8 -49.38 27.00 27.70
C MET A 8 -49.59 25.48 27.87
N THR A 9 -49.32 24.69 26.83
CA THR A 9 -49.05 23.23 26.90
C THR A 9 -48.19 22.94 25.65
N GLY A 10 -46.93 22.55 25.72
CA GLY A 10 -46.36 21.51 26.55
C GLY A 10 -46.36 20.20 25.76
N THR A 11 -45.43 20.04 24.81
CA THR A 11 -44.89 18.76 24.28
C THR A 11 -43.98 19.12 23.10
N GLY A 12 -42.68 18.95 23.23
CA GLY A 12 -42.09 17.77 22.63
C GLY A 12 -40.79 18.20 21.94
N LEU A 13 -39.71 18.04 22.69
CA LEU A 13 -38.33 18.02 22.25
C LEU A 13 -38.18 17.34 20.88
N LEU A 14 -37.85 18.09 19.84
CA LEU A 14 -37.21 17.54 18.64
C LEU A 14 -36.01 18.41 18.29
N LEU A 15 -34.98 18.30 19.15
CA LEU A 15 -33.61 18.61 18.77
C LEU A 15 -33.19 17.53 17.76
N ALA A 16 -33.61 17.67 16.50
CA ALA A 16 -33.09 16.84 15.43
C ALA A 16 -31.64 17.27 15.19
N LEU A 17 -30.71 16.66 15.95
CA LEU A 17 -29.31 16.58 15.58
C LEU A 17 -29.25 15.90 14.22
N ALA A 18 -29.33 16.68 13.15
CA ALA A 18 -28.83 16.28 11.86
C ALA A 18 -27.30 16.25 11.97
N LEU A 19 -26.77 15.20 12.61
CA LEU A 19 -25.45 14.70 12.27
C LEU A 19 -25.57 14.26 10.81
N SER A 20 -25.41 15.22 9.88
CA SER A 20 -25.00 14.91 8.53
C SER A 20 -23.66 14.20 8.67
N ALA A 21 -23.72 12.88 8.74
CA ALA A 21 -22.59 12.02 8.44
C ALA A 21 -22.22 12.34 6.99
N CYS A 22 -21.33 13.31 6.81
CA CYS A 22 -20.51 13.37 5.62
C CYS A 22 -19.63 12.12 5.72
N ALA A 23 -20.17 11.00 5.26
CA ALA A 23 -19.40 9.80 5.05
C ALA A 23 -18.38 10.17 3.98
N THR A 24 -17.19 10.59 4.41
CA THR A 24 -16.02 10.63 3.55
C THR A 24 -15.69 9.18 3.24
N THR A 25 -16.41 8.62 2.27
CA THR A 25 -15.91 7.44 1.58
C THR A 25 -14.57 7.89 1.01
N ALA A 26 -13.48 7.27 1.46
CA ALA A 26 -12.19 7.48 0.83
C ALA A 26 -12.43 7.26 -0.68
N PRO A 27 -12.07 8.22 -1.55
CA PRO A 27 -12.28 8.03 -2.97
C PRO A 27 -11.64 6.69 -3.35
N LYS A 28 -12.42 5.81 -3.99
CA LYS A 28 -11.86 4.66 -4.69
C LYS A 28 -10.99 5.28 -5.78
N ASP A 29 -9.71 5.44 -5.49
CA ASP A 29 -8.78 6.13 -6.38
C ASP A 29 -8.99 5.60 -7.80
N THR A 30 -9.20 6.50 -8.75
CA THR A 30 -9.12 6.21 -10.18
C THR A 30 -7.69 5.87 -10.61
N ALA A 31 -6.76 5.86 -9.66
CA ALA A 31 -5.39 5.45 -9.84
C ALA A 31 -5.33 3.95 -10.22
N PRO A 32 -4.36 3.57 -11.07
CA PRO A 32 -4.17 2.18 -11.44
C PRO A 32 -3.86 1.33 -10.20
N SER A 33 -4.13 0.02 -10.27
CA SER A 33 -4.00 -0.90 -9.12
C SER A 33 -2.61 -0.93 -8.49
N TYR A 34 -1.56 -0.59 -9.25
CA TYR A 34 -0.18 -0.49 -8.77
C TYR A 34 0.15 0.83 -8.06
N ALA A 35 -0.69 1.86 -8.18
CA ALA A 35 -0.55 3.15 -7.48
C ALA A 35 -1.12 3.11 -6.05
N TYR A 36 -1.17 1.91 -5.45
CA TYR A 36 -1.64 1.74 -4.08
C TYR A 36 -0.60 2.29 -3.09
N ARG A 37 -1.10 2.78 -1.94
CA ARG A 37 -0.25 3.23 -0.84
C ARG A 37 0.23 2.04 -0.02
N ALA A 38 1.37 1.47 -0.41
CA ALA A 38 2.04 0.45 0.39
C ALA A 38 2.25 0.93 1.84
N GLN A 39 2.20 -0.03 2.77
CA GLN A 39 2.41 0.19 4.20
C GLN A 39 3.73 -0.46 4.63
N GLY A 40 4.30 -0.02 5.75
CA GLY A 40 5.56 -0.58 6.26
C GLY A 40 6.74 -0.31 5.32
N TRP A 41 7.61 -1.30 5.13
CA TRP A 41 8.86 -1.14 4.40
C TRP A 41 8.68 -0.96 2.88
N GLY A 42 7.56 -1.40 2.30
CA GLY A 42 7.25 -1.08 0.89
C GLY A 42 6.76 0.34 0.66
N ALA A 43 6.55 1.13 1.72
CA ALA A 43 6.20 2.56 1.59
C ALA A 43 7.43 3.45 1.31
N THR A 44 8.64 2.89 1.31
CA THR A 44 9.86 3.64 1.02
C THR A 44 10.01 3.92 -0.48
N SER A 45 10.78 4.95 -0.81
CA SER A 45 11.16 5.25 -2.20
C SER A 45 12.29 4.32 -2.66
N CYS A 46 12.49 4.26 -3.97
CA CYS A 46 13.62 3.54 -4.56
C CYS A 46 14.97 4.06 -4.04
N GLN A 47 15.15 5.38 -3.97
CA GLN A 47 16.34 5.99 -3.36
C GLN A 47 16.59 5.49 -1.93
N GLN A 48 15.56 5.47 -1.09
CA GLN A 48 15.69 5.04 0.30
C GLN A 48 16.05 3.55 0.40
N LEU A 49 15.45 2.70 -0.45
CA LEU A 49 15.82 1.28 -0.51
C LEU A 49 17.28 1.10 -0.88
N THR A 50 17.77 1.79 -1.91
CA THR A 50 19.16 1.67 -2.33
C THR A 50 20.12 2.19 -1.26
N ASP A 51 19.75 3.26 -0.55
CA ASP A 51 20.55 3.79 0.56
C ASP A 51 20.56 2.77 1.71
N ASP A 52 19.42 2.20 2.09
CA ASP A 52 19.32 1.24 3.19
C ASP A 52 20.11 -0.05 2.96
N LEU A 53 20.19 -0.51 1.71
CA LEU A 53 20.87 -1.75 1.33
C LEU A 53 22.36 -1.55 1.05
N ASN A 54 22.74 -0.42 0.46
CA ASN A 54 24.10 -0.22 -0.07
C ASN A 54 24.95 0.76 0.78
N ASN A 55 24.41 1.37 1.83
CA ASN A 55 25.13 2.34 2.65
C ASN A 55 26.24 1.69 3.49
N THR A 56 27.48 1.96 3.12
CA THR A 56 28.70 1.43 3.77
C THR A 56 28.97 2.04 5.15
N ALA A 57 28.28 3.11 5.54
CA ALA A 57 28.39 3.69 6.88
C ALA A 57 27.54 2.95 7.92
N LEU A 58 26.59 2.10 7.49
CA LEU A 58 25.80 1.28 8.41
C LEU A 58 26.63 0.14 9.00
N SER A 59 26.36 -0.20 10.26
CA SER A 59 26.92 -1.43 10.83
C SER A 59 26.36 -2.65 10.09
N ARG A 60 27.15 -3.74 10.03
CA ARG A 60 26.67 -5.01 9.43
C ARG A 60 25.34 -5.49 10.00
N LYS A 61 25.14 -5.29 11.31
CA LYS A 61 23.88 -5.66 11.99
C LYS A 61 22.71 -4.82 11.49
N GLN A 62 22.91 -3.52 11.30
CA GLN A 62 21.87 -2.62 10.80
C GLN A 62 21.51 -2.92 9.34
N SER A 63 22.53 -3.08 8.48
CA SER A 63 22.32 -3.44 7.07
C SER A 63 21.58 -4.78 6.94
N ALA A 64 21.95 -5.79 7.74
CA ALA A 64 21.23 -7.06 7.79
C ALA A 64 19.78 -6.91 8.27
N ALA A 65 19.54 -6.07 9.30
CA ALA A 65 18.19 -5.80 9.78
C ALA A 65 17.30 -5.13 8.72
N ASN A 66 17.82 -4.11 8.02
CA ASN A 66 17.11 -3.46 6.91
C ASN A 66 16.78 -4.47 5.81
N THR A 67 17.76 -5.28 5.41
CA THR A 67 17.58 -6.35 4.40
C THR A 67 16.45 -7.29 4.80
N HIS A 68 16.45 -7.80 6.03
CA HIS A 68 15.41 -8.70 6.51
C HIS A 68 14.02 -8.07 6.56
N LEU A 69 13.93 -6.77 6.84
CA LEU A 69 12.65 -6.05 6.88
C LEU A 69 12.07 -5.86 5.47
N TYR A 70 12.90 -5.54 4.48
CA TYR A 70 12.49 -5.53 3.08
C TYR A 70 12.07 -6.92 2.60
N GLN A 71 12.87 -7.96 2.88
CA GLN A 71 12.52 -9.35 2.52
C GLN A 71 11.19 -9.78 3.15
N SER A 72 10.99 -9.51 4.44
CA SER A 72 9.75 -9.88 5.14
C SER A 72 8.52 -9.20 4.53
N TRP A 73 8.67 -7.91 4.17
CA TRP A 73 7.61 -7.17 3.50
C TRP A 73 7.34 -7.72 2.10
N LEU A 74 8.38 -8.01 1.32
CA LEU A 74 8.26 -8.60 -0.02
C LEU A 74 7.58 -9.98 0.01
N SER A 75 7.94 -10.84 0.97
CA SER A 75 7.26 -12.13 1.15
C SER A 75 5.77 -11.96 1.40
N GLY A 76 5.38 -10.99 2.24
CA GLY A 76 3.99 -10.63 2.47
C GLY A 76 3.30 -10.09 1.22
N PHE A 77 3.97 -9.22 0.46
CA PHE A 77 3.47 -8.69 -0.80
C PHE A 77 3.20 -9.81 -1.82
N ILE A 78 4.19 -10.70 -2.05
CA ILE A 78 4.07 -11.84 -2.97
C ILE A 78 2.92 -12.75 -2.55
N SER A 79 2.82 -13.08 -1.25
CA SER A 79 1.71 -13.87 -0.72
C SER A 79 0.35 -13.21 -0.98
N GLY A 80 0.26 -11.89 -0.80
CA GLY A 80 -0.95 -11.12 -1.07
C GLY A 80 -1.33 -11.12 -2.55
N VAL A 81 -0.34 -11.02 -3.45
CA VAL A 81 -0.55 -11.13 -4.91
C VAL A 81 -1.04 -12.52 -5.28
N ASN A 82 -0.39 -13.58 -4.79
CA ASN A 82 -0.80 -14.97 -5.01
C ASN A 82 -2.21 -15.25 -4.50
N TYR A 83 -2.62 -14.61 -3.39
CA TYR A 83 -3.98 -14.72 -2.88
C TYR A 83 -5.01 -13.98 -3.75
N ALA A 84 -4.63 -12.85 -4.33
CA ALA A 84 -5.55 -11.96 -5.05
C ALA A 84 -5.69 -12.27 -6.55
N TRP A 85 -4.79 -13.05 -7.14
CA TRP A 85 -4.82 -13.41 -8.55
C TRP A 85 -5.39 -14.80 -8.76
N ASP A 86 -6.52 -14.86 -9.48
CA ASP A 86 -7.32 -16.09 -9.64
C ASP A 86 -6.60 -17.20 -10.44
N ASP A 87 -5.62 -16.86 -11.28
CA ASP A 87 -5.01 -17.77 -12.26
C ASP A 87 -3.55 -18.15 -11.96
N THR A 88 -2.96 -17.71 -10.83
CA THR A 88 -1.59 -18.13 -10.48
C THR A 88 -1.48 -18.52 -9.01
N TYR A 89 -0.99 -19.74 -8.77
CA TYR A 89 -0.65 -20.20 -7.41
C TYR A 89 0.62 -19.50 -6.88
N ASP A 90 1.57 -19.21 -7.77
CA ASP A 90 2.82 -18.54 -7.45
C ASP A 90 3.26 -17.62 -8.60
N VAL A 91 3.14 -16.31 -8.38
CA VAL A 91 3.53 -15.27 -9.34
C VAL A 91 5.04 -15.18 -9.53
N SER A 92 5.82 -15.48 -8.48
CA SER A 92 7.28 -15.42 -8.52
C SER A 92 7.92 -16.62 -9.20
N GLY A 93 7.15 -17.71 -9.38
CA GLY A 93 7.61 -18.94 -10.01
C GLY A 93 8.78 -19.56 -9.23
N ASN A 94 9.99 -19.51 -9.80
CA ASN A 94 11.21 -20.02 -9.14
C ASN A 94 12.03 -18.91 -8.46
N SER A 95 11.53 -17.66 -8.44
CA SER A 95 12.29 -16.53 -7.89
C SER A 95 12.15 -16.49 -6.37
N GLU A 96 13.25 -16.63 -5.66
CA GLU A 96 13.29 -16.45 -4.20
C GLU A 96 13.20 -14.97 -3.82
N VAL A 97 12.78 -14.66 -2.59
CA VAL A 97 12.58 -13.26 -2.14
C VAL A 97 13.87 -12.45 -2.17
N GLU A 98 15.02 -13.09 -1.96
CA GLU A 98 16.36 -12.54 -2.12
C GLU A 98 16.59 -12.06 -3.55
N SER A 99 16.16 -12.85 -4.53
CA SER A 99 16.29 -12.52 -5.96
C SER A 99 15.37 -11.36 -6.34
N VAL A 100 14.17 -11.31 -5.75
CA VAL A 100 13.24 -10.18 -5.91
C VAL A 100 13.83 -8.90 -5.34
N LEU A 101 14.41 -8.96 -4.14
CA LEU A 101 15.04 -7.81 -3.51
C LEU A 101 16.28 -7.33 -4.31
N ALA A 102 17.07 -8.26 -4.84
CA ALA A 102 18.21 -7.94 -5.70
C ALA A 102 17.77 -7.26 -7.00
N TRP A 103 16.72 -7.78 -7.66
CA TRP A 103 16.12 -7.14 -8.84
C TRP A 103 15.65 -5.73 -8.50
N LEU A 104 14.95 -5.57 -7.37
CA LEU A 104 14.42 -4.28 -6.92
C LEU A 104 15.53 -3.28 -6.63
N ASN A 105 16.63 -3.69 -5.98
CA ASN A 105 17.79 -2.84 -5.74
C ASN A 105 18.41 -2.33 -7.05
N ASN A 106 18.54 -3.19 -8.05
CA ASN A 106 19.06 -2.82 -9.37
C ASN A 106 18.13 -1.84 -10.09
N TYR A 107 16.83 -2.16 -10.16
CA TYR A 107 15.84 -1.27 -10.77
C TYR A 107 15.81 0.10 -10.09
N CYS A 108 15.82 0.12 -8.75
CA CYS A 108 15.77 1.35 -7.98
C CYS A 108 17.04 2.19 -8.11
N ALA A 109 18.20 1.59 -8.34
CA ALA A 109 19.44 2.33 -8.62
C ALA A 109 19.36 3.14 -9.92
N GLU A 110 18.58 2.67 -10.90
CA GLU A 110 18.34 3.37 -12.17
C GLU A 110 17.17 4.35 -12.10
N GLN A 111 16.25 4.15 -11.13
CA GLN A 111 14.97 4.86 -11.02
C GLN A 111 14.72 5.40 -9.60
N PRO A 112 15.58 6.28 -9.05
CA PRO A 112 15.56 6.65 -7.62
C PRO A 112 14.28 7.35 -7.16
N GLU A 113 13.61 8.08 -8.05
CA GLU A 113 12.37 8.82 -7.74
C GLU A 113 11.11 7.95 -7.72
N GLN A 114 11.22 6.68 -8.15
CA GLN A 114 10.07 5.78 -8.18
C GLN A 114 9.75 5.20 -6.80
N THR A 115 8.55 4.63 -6.69
CA THR A 115 8.08 3.92 -5.51
C THR A 115 8.31 2.42 -5.68
N ILE A 116 8.50 1.70 -4.56
CA ILE A 116 8.63 0.24 -4.58
C ILE A 116 7.42 -0.46 -5.24
N PRO A 117 6.16 -0.08 -4.97
CA PRO A 117 5.00 -0.67 -5.64
C PRO A 117 5.02 -0.57 -7.16
N LEU A 118 5.48 0.55 -7.70
CA LEU A 118 5.61 0.74 -9.13
C LEU A 118 6.69 -0.17 -9.72
N ALA A 119 7.86 -0.25 -9.08
CA ALA A 119 8.93 -1.15 -9.50
C ALA A 119 8.47 -2.62 -9.49
N LEU A 120 7.77 -3.06 -8.45
CA LEU A 120 7.23 -4.41 -8.37
C LEU A 120 6.14 -4.67 -9.42
N HIS A 121 5.36 -3.65 -9.80
CA HIS A 121 4.43 -3.78 -10.92
C HIS A 121 5.14 -4.10 -12.23
N VAL A 122 6.27 -3.45 -12.51
CA VAL A 122 7.11 -3.76 -13.68
C VAL A 122 7.60 -5.22 -13.62
N LEU A 123 8.16 -5.65 -12.49
CA LEU A 123 8.60 -7.04 -12.31
C LEU A 123 7.47 -8.05 -12.52
N MET A 124 6.29 -7.78 -11.97
CA MET A 124 5.14 -8.66 -12.13
C MET A 124 4.68 -8.78 -13.59
N GLN A 125 4.74 -7.70 -14.37
CA GLN A 125 4.47 -7.76 -15.81
C GLN A 125 5.50 -8.64 -16.54
N GLU A 126 6.77 -8.59 -16.14
CA GLU A 126 7.80 -9.48 -16.67
C GLU A 126 7.51 -10.94 -16.36
N TRP A 127 7.12 -11.26 -15.12
CA TRP A 127 6.73 -12.62 -14.72
C TRP A 127 5.50 -13.12 -15.47
N GLN A 128 4.45 -12.31 -15.62
CA GLN A 128 3.28 -12.68 -16.40
C GLN A 128 3.62 -12.99 -17.86
N ARG A 129 4.51 -12.19 -18.47
CA ARG A 129 4.98 -12.45 -19.84
C ARG A 129 5.75 -13.77 -19.94
N GLN A 130 6.57 -14.07 -18.94
CA GLN A 130 7.34 -15.33 -18.90
C GLN A 130 6.44 -16.54 -18.64
N GLY A 131 5.42 -16.40 -17.79
CA GLY A 131 4.41 -17.43 -17.52
C GLY A 131 3.56 -17.75 -18.74
N ASN A 132 3.10 -16.73 -19.48
CA ASN A 132 2.36 -16.88 -20.74
C ASN A 132 3.20 -17.42 -21.92
N SER A 133 4.52 -17.57 -21.74
CA SER A 133 5.43 -18.12 -22.75
C SER A 133 5.73 -19.62 -22.55
N ARG A 134 5.12 -20.26 -21.54
CA ARG A 134 5.20 -21.70 -21.28
C ARG A 134 3.89 -22.39 -21.66
#